data_AF-A0A958FG86-F1
#
_entry.id   AF-A0A958FG86-F1
#
_cell.length_a   1.000
_cell.length_b   1.000
_cell.length_c   1.000
_cell.angle_alpha   90.00
_cell.angle_beta   90.00
_cell.angle_gamma   90.00
#
_symmetry.space_group_name_H-M   'P 1'
#
loop_
_entity.id
_entity.type
_entity.pdbx_description
1 polymer ?
#
loop_
_entity_poly.entity_id
_entity_poly.type
_entity_poly.pdbx_seq_one_letter_code
_entity_poly.pdbx_strand_id
1 'polypeptide(L)' 'EWYRKIVDSGFEASQVYYNMGNCYYKQDRTGLAVLYYEKARKLNPNDREINENLQLANLKVKDRIELPPQFFL' A
#
# COMPACT_ATOMS: atom_id res chain seq x y z
N GLU A 1 1.84 17.29 -21.88
CA GLU A 1 1.25 18.16 -20.83
C GLU A 1 0.32 17.46 -19.84
N TRP A 2 -0.86 16.89 -20.21
CA TRP A 2 -1.81 16.33 -19.22
C TRP A 2 -1.34 15.04 -18.52
N TYR A 3 -0.76 14.09 -19.25
CA TYR A 3 -0.30 12.79 -18.72
C TYR A 3 0.76 12.95 -17.60
N ARG A 4 1.64 13.94 -17.74
CA ARG A 4 2.70 14.22 -16.75
C ARG A 4 2.13 14.81 -15.46
N LYS A 5 1.06 15.62 -15.55
CA LYS A 5 0.31 16.09 -14.37
C LYS A 5 -0.43 14.98 -13.63
N ILE A 6 -0.89 13.93 -14.33
CA ILE A 6 -1.55 12.79 -13.67
C ILE A 6 -0.51 11.88 -13.01
N VAL A 7 0.64 11.65 -13.64
CA VAL A 7 1.78 10.96 -13.02
C VAL A 7 2.29 11.74 -11.79
N ASP A 8 2.37 13.07 -11.88
CA ASP A 8 2.75 13.95 -10.76
C ASP A 8 1.65 14.07 -9.68
N SER A 9 0.40 13.68 -9.97
CA SER A 9 -0.71 13.75 -9.01
C SER A 9 -0.67 12.69 -7.92
N GLY A 10 0.25 11.73 -7.99
CA GLY A 10 0.35 10.61 -7.05
C GLY A 10 -0.72 9.53 -7.23
N PHE A 11 -1.85 9.84 -7.88
CA PHE A 11 -3.01 8.95 -8.03
C PHE A 11 -2.75 7.78 -9.00
N GLU A 12 -2.12 8.03 -10.15
CA GLU A 12 -1.71 6.94 -11.04
C GLU A 12 -0.62 6.07 -10.40
N ALA A 13 0.30 6.70 -9.67
CA ALA A 13 1.36 5.99 -8.96
C ALA A 13 0.83 5.15 -7.79
N SER A 14 -0.21 5.60 -7.07
CA SER A 14 -0.86 4.79 -6.02
C SER A 14 -1.53 3.56 -6.60
N GLN A 15 -2.21 3.68 -7.75
CA GLN A 15 -2.88 2.55 -8.40
C GLN A 15 -1.88 1.49 -8.89
N VAL A 16 -0.72 1.91 -9.40
CA VAL A 16 0.36 0.99 -9.81
C VAL A 16 0.84 0.17 -8.61
N TYR A 17 1.15 0.84 -7.49
CA TYR A 17 1.57 0.13 -6.27
C TYR A 17 0.48 -0.77 -5.69
N TYR A 18 -0.78 -0.32 -5.71
CA TYR A 18 -1.92 -1.14 -5.31
C TYR A 18 -2.03 -2.42 -6.13
N ASN A 19 -1.91 -2.32 -7.45
CA ASN A 19 -1.95 -3.48 -8.34
C ASN A 19 -0.76 -4.44 -8.11
N MET A 20 0.44 -3.92 -7.85
CA MET A 20 1.58 -4.75 -7.44
C MET A 20 1.30 -5.47 -6.12
N GLY A 21 0.70 -4.78 -5.14
CA GLY A 21 0.26 -5.37 -3.88
C GLY A 21 -0.72 -6.53 -4.10
N ASN A 22 -1.72 -6.34 -4.97
CA ASN A 22 -2.67 -7.38 -5.37
C ASN A 22 -1.98 -8.58 -6.02
N CYS A 23 -1.01 -8.36 -6.91
CA CYS A 23 -0.24 -9.44 -7.53
C CYS A 23 0.53 -10.26 -6.50
N TYR A 24 1.22 -9.62 -5.56
CA TYR A 24 1.97 -10.32 -4.52
C TYR A 24 1.05 -11.02 -3.51
N TYR A 25 -0.09 -10.41 -3.18
CA TYR A 25 -1.08 -11.00 -2.28
C TYR A 25 -1.63 -12.32 -2.84
N LYS A 26 -1.94 -12.34 -4.15
CA LYS A 26 -2.39 -13.55 -4.88
C LYS A 26 -1.30 -14.62 -5.01
N GLN A 27 -0.03 -14.25 -4.93
CA GLN A 27 1.11 -15.18 -4.94
C GLN A 27 1.48 -15.67 -3.53
N ASP A 28 0.66 -15.41 -2.52
CA ASP A 28 0.95 -15.69 -1.10
C ASP A 28 2.23 -15.02 -0.57
N ARG A 29 2.75 -14.03 -1.29
CA ARG A 29 3.91 -13.22 -0.88
C ARG A 29 3.44 -12.04 -0.04
N THR A 30 2.81 -12.34 1.10
CA THR A 30 2.09 -11.37 1.96
C THR A 30 2.95 -10.18 2.39
N GLY A 31 4.23 -10.38 2.73
CA GLY A 31 5.13 -9.28 3.13
C GLY A 31 5.37 -8.26 2.01
N LEU A 32 5.50 -8.73 0.75
CA LEU A 32 5.60 -7.84 -0.40
C LEU A 32 4.27 -7.14 -0.69
N ALA A 33 3.15 -7.84 -0.50
CA ALA A 33 1.83 -7.21 -0.62
C ALA A 33 1.70 -6.02 0.34
N VAL A 34 2.04 -6.21 1.62
CA VAL A 34 2.03 -5.14 2.64
C VAL A 34 2.93 -3.98 2.22
N LEU A 35 4.16 -4.25 1.79
CA LEU A 35 5.09 -3.20 1.34
C LEU A 35 4.50 -2.33 0.21
N TYR A 36 3.87 -2.96 -0.78
CA TYR A 36 3.32 -2.24 -1.92
C TYR A 36 2.01 -1.52 -1.60
N TYR A 37 1.16 -2.10 -0.76
CA TYR A 37 -0.01 -1.36 -0.25
C TYR A 37 0.39 -0.16 0.61
N GLU A 38 1.46 -0.26 1.41
CA GLU A 38 2.00 0.88 2.17
C GLU A 38 2.52 2.00 1.24
N LYS A 39 3.22 1.63 0.15
CA LYS A 39 3.63 2.61 -0.88
C LYS A 39 2.43 3.27 -1.55
N ALA A 40 1.38 2.51 -1.84
CA ALA A 40 0.14 3.03 -2.42
C ALA A 40 -0.55 4.00 -1.44
N ARG A 41 -0.65 3.61 -0.15
CA ARG A 41 -1.24 4.41 0.92
C ARG A 41 -0.50 5.71 1.16
N LYS A 42 0.83 5.72 1.06
CA LYS A 42 1.63 6.95 1.19
C LYS A 42 1.27 8.00 0.12
N LEU A 43 0.84 7.55 -1.06
CA LEU A 43 0.46 8.42 -2.17
C LEU A 43 -1.02 8.79 -2.16
N ASN A 44 -1.88 7.87 -1.71
CA ASN A 44 -3.32 8.11 -1.55
C ASN A 44 -3.83 7.54 -0.22
N PRO A 45 -3.67 8.28 0.90
CA PRO A 45 -3.95 7.75 2.24
C PRO A 45 -5.43 7.55 2.53
N ASN A 46 -6.31 8.24 1.80
CA ASN A 46 -7.76 8.18 1.97
C ASN A 46 -8.43 7.14 1.06
N ASP A 47 -7.65 6.41 0.26
CA ASP A 47 -8.19 5.36 -0.60
C ASP A 47 -8.66 4.17 0.24
N ARG A 48 -9.97 3.89 0.15
CA ARG A 48 -10.59 2.85 0.94
C ARG A 48 -10.10 1.46 0.55
N GLU A 49 -9.95 1.18 -0.75
CA GLU A 49 -9.53 -0.14 -1.23
C GLU A 49 -8.10 -0.47 -0.82
N ILE A 50 -7.20 0.51 -0.92
CA ILE A 50 -5.80 0.36 -0.46
C ILE A 50 -5.78 0.01 1.03
N ASN A 51 -6.52 0.74 1.86
CA ASN A 51 -6.54 0.55 3.31
C ASN A 51 -7.14 -0.80 3.71
N GLU A 52 -8.25 -1.21 3.09
CA GLU A 52 -8.88 -2.50 3.36
C GLU A 52 -7.96 -3.67 2.97
N ASN A 53 -7.34 -3.62 1.78
CA ASN A 53 -6.42 -4.68 1.34
C ASN A 53 -5.12 -4.71 2.14
N LEU A 54 -4.62 -3.55 2.58
CA LEU A 54 -3.50 -3.48 3.52
C LEU A 54 -3.85 -4.14 4.86
N GLN A 55 -5.05 -3.88 5.40
CA GLN A 55 -5.51 -4.50 6.64
C GLN A 55 -5.61 -6.03 6.49
N LEU A 56 -6.23 -6.50 5.41
CA LEU A 56 -6.33 -7.94 5.12
C LEU A 56 -4.96 -8.60 4.99
N ALA A 57 -4.02 -7.95 4.28
CA ALA A 57 -2.66 -8.45 4.15
C ALA A 57 -1.95 -8.51 5.51
N ASN A 58 -2.09 -7.50 6.35
CA ASN A 58 -1.50 -7.48 7.69
C ASN A 58 -2.07 -8.57 8.61
N LEU A 59 -3.36 -8.91 8.50
CA LEU A 59 -3.97 -10.02 9.26
C LEU A 59 -3.39 -11.39 8.86
N LYS A 60 -2.89 -11.52 7.63
CA LYS A 60 -2.27 -12.75 7.12
C LYS A 60 -0.78 -12.87 7.49
N VAL A 61 -0.16 -11.80 7.98
CA VAL A 61 1.22 -11.84 8.51
C VAL A 61 1.18 -12.51 9.89
N LYS A 62 1.72 -13.73 9.98
CA LYS A 62 1.73 -14.52 11.22
C LYS A 62 2.60 -13.92 12.33
N ASP A 63 3.67 -13.22 11.95
CA ASP A 63 4.64 -12.63 12.88
C ASP A 63 4.56 -11.10 12.83
N ARG A 64 3.45 -10.54 13.31
CA ARG A 64 3.25 -9.09 13.35
C ARG A 64 4.15 -8.48 14.42
N ILE A 65 5.20 -7.78 14.00
CA ILE A 65 5.95 -6.89 14.89
C ILE A 65 5.11 -5.62 15.05
N GLU A 66 4.60 -5.38 16.25
CA GLU A 66 3.99 -4.09 16.58
C GLU A 66 5.08 -3.02 16.52
N LEU A 67 4.96 -2.11 15.54
CA LEU A 67 5.84 -0.96 15.48
C LEU A 67 5.57 -0.10 16.72
N PRO A 68 6.62 0.33 17.46
CA PRO A 68 6.42 1.26 18.55
C PRO A 68 5.73 2.53 18.03
N PRO A 69 4.87 3.18 18.84
CA PRO A 69 4.22 4.40 18.42
C PRO A 69 5.26 5.40 17.92
N GLN A 70 5.00 6.00 16.74
CA GLN A 70 5.86 7.06 16.22
C GLN A 70 5.78 8.23 17.20
N PHE A 71 6.82 8.39 18.02
CA PHE A 71 7.03 9.59 18.81
C PHE A 71 7.34 10.73 17.85
N PHE A 72 6.38 11.64 17.69
CA PHE A 72 6.65 12.95 17.11
C PHE A 72 7.18 13.84 18.24
N LEU A 73 8.42 14.34 18.07
CA LEU A 73 9.05 15.38 18.88
C LEU A 73 8.61 16.77 18.40
#